data_AF-A0A0D0CYM8-F1
#
_entry.id   AF-A0A0D0CYM8-F1
#
_cell.length_a   1.000
_cell.length_b   1.000
_cell.length_c   1.000
_cell.angle_alpha   90.00
_cell.angle_beta   90.00
_cell.angle_gamma   90.00
#
_symmetry.space_group_name_H-M   'P 1'
#
loop_
_entity.id
_entity.type
_entity.pdbx_description
1 polymer ?
#
loop_
_entity_poly.entity_id
_entity_poly.type
_entity_poly.pdbx_seq_one_letter_code
_entity_poly.pdbx_strand_id
1 'polypeptide(L)'
;LVHHQYLETINMVIDPCLHALCCSICMVALAPHQAPYHISTKHAALKLDINKFKQVIKNLAIPEDLPLSPVDIATPFKGLKLLKGWACEHCPRVYANMKSMSSHHLHDHSDLPHPSTWPECDMQ
;
A
#
# COMPACT_ATOMS: atom_id res chain seq x y z
N LEU A 1 12.93 -3.16 -0.35
CA LEU A 1 12.76 -2.90 1.09
C LEU A 1 14.06 -2.30 1.61
N VAL A 2 13.97 -1.23 2.39
CA VAL A 2 15.11 -0.62 3.10
C VAL A 2 15.21 -1.27 4.47
N HIS A 3 16.38 -1.83 4.74
CA HIS A 3 16.70 -2.52 5.98
C HIS A 3 17.49 -1.58 6.88
N HIS A 4 17.01 -1.41 8.12
CA HIS A 4 17.71 -0.65 9.15
C HIS A 4 17.96 -1.56 10.34
N GLN A 5 19.20 -1.62 10.81
CA GLN A 5 19.66 -2.60 11.82
C GLN A 5 18.73 -2.68 13.05
N TYR A 6 18.22 -1.53 13.53
CA TYR A 6 17.26 -1.52 14.63
C TYR A 6 15.86 -2.01 14.23
N LEU A 7 15.36 -1.65 13.05
CA LEU A 7 14.02 -2.07 12.61
C LEU A 7 13.97 -3.59 12.41
N GLU A 8 15.06 -4.19 11.95
CA GLU A 8 15.18 -5.64 11.83
C GLU A 8 15.03 -6.36 13.18
N THR A 9 15.55 -5.79 14.28
CA THR A 9 15.39 -6.39 15.62
C THR A 9 13.94 -6.46 16.09
N ILE A 10 13.06 -5.65 15.50
CA ILE A 10 11.62 -5.64 15.76
C ILE A 10 10.82 -6.14 14.55
N ASN A 11 11.46 -6.85 13.61
CA ASN A 11 10.86 -7.39 12.39
C ASN A 11 10.10 -6.36 11.53
N MET A 12 10.58 -5.12 11.55
CA MET A 12 10.07 -4.03 10.73
C MET A 12 11.06 -3.74 9.61
N VAL A 13 10.54 -3.41 8.44
CA VAL A 13 11.30 -2.94 7.28
C VAL A 13 10.59 -1.73 6.70
N ILE A 14 11.27 -0.97 5.84
CA ILE A 14 10.65 0.14 5.14
C ILE A 14 10.43 -0.25 3.70
N ASP A 15 9.23 0.01 3.19
CA ASP A 15 8.97 -0.01 1.76
C ASP A 15 9.30 1.38 1.18
N PRO A 16 10.34 1.51 0.34
CA PRO A 16 10.72 2.80 -0.22
C PRO A 16 9.74 3.31 -1.29
N CYS A 17 8.92 2.45 -1.89
CA CYS A 17 7.91 2.86 -2.86
C CYS A 17 6.71 3.45 -2.12
N LEU A 18 6.26 2.79 -1.05
CA LEU A 18 5.15 3.27 -0.23
C LEU A 18 5.57 4.29 0.83
N HIS A 19 6.87 4.54 1.01
CA HIS A 19 7.40 5.31 2.14
C HIS A 19 6.79 4.89 3.48
N ALA A 20 6.55 3.59 3.65
CA ALA A 20 5.76 3.04 4.74
C ALA A 20 6.58 2.03 5.55
N LEU A 21 6.23 1.88 6.82
CA LEU A 21 6.75 0.78 7.64
C LEU A 21 5.96 -0.49 7.36
N CYS A 22 6.65 -1.60 7.19
CA CYS A 22 6.06 -2.90 6.97
C CYS A 22 6.46 -3.86 8.08
N CYS A 23 5.47 -4.50 8.70
CA CYS A 23 5.71 -5.62 9.60
C CYS A 23 5.98 -6.88 8.79
N SER A 24 7.16 -7.48 8.96
CA SER A 24 7.60 -8.66 8.21
C SER A 24 6.93 -9.95 8.69
N ILE A 25 6.34 -9.95 9.90
CA ILE A 25 5.62 -11.11 10.44
C ILE A 25 4.17 -11.11 9.94
N CYS A 26 3.48 -9.97 10.06
CA CYS A 26 2.07 -9.85 9.68
C CYS A 26 1.86 -9.48 8.20
N MET A 27 2.92 -9.07 7.49
CA MET A 27 2.86 -8.62 6.10
C MET A 27 1.88 -7.44 5.89
N VAL A 28 1.91 -6.47 6.82
CA VAL A 28 1.05 -5.28 6.78
C VAL A 28 1.88 -3.99 6.78
N ALA A 29 1.39 -2.99 6.04
CA ALA A 29 1.92 -1.63 6.09
C ALA A 29 1.27 -0.86 7.26
N LEU A 30 2.06 -0.06 7.96
CA LEU A 30 1.67 0.68 9.15
C LEU A 30 2.21 2.10 9.09
N ALA A 31 1.39 3.04 9.54
CA ALA A 31 1.87 4.37 9.87
C ALA A 31 2.76 4.30 11.13
N PRO A 32 3.77 5.18 11.29
CA PRO A 32 4.65 5.18 12.46
C PRO A 32 3.92 5.22 13.80
N HIS A 33 2.80 5.94 13.90
CA HIS A 33 2.00 6.03 15.12
C HIS A 33 1.28 4.71 15.47
N GLN A 34 1.02 3.84 14.48
CA GLN A 34 0.34 2.55 14.66
C GLN A 34 1.32 1.44 15.07
N ALA A 35 2.59 1.55 14.66
CA ALA A 35 3.59 0.50 14.86
C ALA A 35 3.80 0.09 16.33
N PRO A 36 3.93 1.01 17.32
CA PRO A 36 4.10 0.62 18.72
C PRO A 36 2.94 -0.21 19.27
N TYR A 37 1.71 0.19 18.95
CA TYR A 37 0.50 -0.54 19.36
C TYR A 37 0.38 -1.89 18.65
N HIS A 38 0.68 -1.94 17.35
CA HIS A 38 0.71 -3.18 16.59
C HIS A 38 1.72 -4.18 17.19
N ILE A 39 2.94 -3.74 17.48
CA ILE A 39 3.99 -4.59 18.03
C ILE A 39 3.60 -5.09 19.43
N SER A 40 3.10 -4.23 20.32
CA SER A 40 2.73 -4.65 21.66
C SER A 40 1.57 -5.65 21.69
N THR A 41 0.64 -5.56 20.74
CA THR A 41 -0.57 -6.41 20.70
C THR A 41 -0.39 -7.69 19.87
N LYS A 42 0.35 -7.64 18.77
CA LYS A 42 0.56 -8.79 17.85
C LYS A 42 1.88 -9.52 18.08
N HIS A 43 2.85 -8.85 18.71
CA HIS A 43 4.21 -9.35 18.88
C HIS A 43 4.75 -9.10 20.29
N ALA A 44 4.05 -9.60 21.31
CA ALA A 44 4.42 -9.39 22.72
C ALA A 44 5.85 -9.82 23.10
N ALA A 45 6.48 -10.71 22.32
CA ALA A 45 7.87 -11.12 22.51
C ALA A 45 8.90 -10.06 22.06
N LEU A 46 8.50 -9.10 21.20
CA LEU A 46 9.38 -8.05 20.71
C LEU A 46 9.39 -6.87 21.67
N LYS A 47 10.59 -6.36 21.95
CA LYS A 47 10.77 -5.18 22.79
C LYS A 47 11.02 -3.95 21.92
N LEU A 48 10.04 -3.06 21.88
CA LEU A 48 10.16 -1.78 21.19
C LEU A 48 10.64 -0.69 22.15
N ASP A 49 11.83 -0.13 21.86
CA ASP A 49 12.28 1.12 22.45
C ASP A 49 11.67 2.31 21.70
N ILE A 50 10.67 2.95 22.32
CA ILE A 50 9.90 4.05 21.70
C ILE A 50 10.80 5.22 21.30
N ASN A 51 11.82 5.55 22.12
CA ASN A 51 12.68 6.71 21.85
C ASN A 51 13.59 6.42 20.67
N LYS A 52 14.22 5.24 20.66
CA LYS A 52 15.06 4.81 19.54
C LYS A 52 14.26 4.65 18.26
N PHE A 53 13.05 4.10 18.35
CA PHE A 53 12.12 4.00 17.22
C PHE A 53 11.82 5.37 16.62
N LYS A 54 11.36 6.34 17.42
CA LYS A 54 11.08 7.71 16.95
C LYS A 54 12.29 8.37 16.29
N GLN A 55 13.49 8.19 16.86
CA GLN A 55 14.72 8.73 16.26
C GLN A 55 14.99 8.11 14.89
N VAL A 56 14.87 6.78 14.76
CA VAL A 56 15.07 6.08 13.48
C VAL A 56 14.05 6.52 12.44
N ILE A 57 12.77 6.60 12.82
CA ILE A 57 11.70 7.09 11.93
C ILE A 57 11.98 8.51 11.44
N LYS A 58 12.40 9.41 12.33
CA LYS A 58 12.77 10.79 11.98
C LYS A 58 13.99 10.83 11.06
N ASN A 59 15.03 10.06 11.35
CA ASN A 59 16.27 10.03 10.56
C ASN A 59 16.06 9.47 9.16
N LEU A 60 15.11 8.53 9.01
CA LEU A 60 14.74 7.95 7.72
C LEU A 60 13.65 8.76 7.00
N ALA A 61 13.24 9.90 7.57
CA ALA A 61 12.23 10.81 7.03
C ALA A 61 10.92 10.10 6.63
N ILE A 62 10.48 9.11 7.42
CA ILE A 62 9.24 8.37 7.14
C ILE A 62 8.04 9.27 7.52
N PRO A 63 7.07 9.46 6.61
CA PRO A 63 5.85 10.21 6.89
C PRO A 63 5.04 9.65 8.07
N GLU A 64 4.35 10.50 8.82
CA GLU A 64 3.51 10.06 9.96
C GLU A 64 2.23 9.35 9.53
N ASP A 65 1.77 9.63 8.32
CA ASP A 65 0.60 9.01 7.70
C ASP A 65 1.06 8.11 6.55
N LEU A 66 0.33 7.01 6.34
CA LEU A 66 0.51 6.22 5.12
C LEU A 66 0.14 7.11 3.93
N PRO A 67 0.87 7.05 2.81
CA PRO A 67 0.45 7.78 1.63
C PRO A 67 -0.98 7.39 1.30
N LEU A 68 -1.84 8.39 1.07
CA LEU A 68 -3.07 8.17 0.36
C LEU A 68 -2.67 7.42 -0.91
N SER A 69 -3.24 6.23 -1.12
CA SER A 69 -2.92 5.37 -2.25
C SER A 69 -2.78 6.27 -3.48
N PRO A 70 -1.62 6.30 -4.15
CA PRO A 70 -1.48 7.19 -5.28
C PRO A 70 -2.58 6.78 -6.26
N VAL A 71 -3.49 7.74 -6.49
CA VAL A 71 -4.57 7.60 -7.47
C VAL A 71 -3.97 7.47 -8.87
N ASP A 72 -2.67 7.79 -9.02
CA ASP A 72 -1.92 7.72 -10.25
C ASP A 72 -0.67 6.81 -10.13
N ILE A 73 -0.58 5.85 -11.05
CA ILE A 73 0.61 5.10 -11.47
C ILE A 73 1.51 4.65 -10.31
N ALA A 74 1.14 3.55 -9.65
CA ALA A 74 2.04 2.86 -8.73
C ALA A 74 3.30 2.40 -9.48
N THR A 75 4.47 2.60 -8.87
CA THR A 75 5.71 2.06 -9.42
C THR A 75 5.60 0.53 -9.41
N PRO A 76 5.81 -0.16 -10.55
CA PRO A 76 5.68 -1.61 -10.61
C PRO A 76 6.59 -2.28 -9.57
N PHE A 77 6.04 -3.17 -8.73
CA PHE A 77 6.89 -3.91 -7.80
C PHE A 77 7.87 -4.78 -8.59
N LYS A 78 9.16 -4.63 -8.31
CA LYS A 78 10.25 -5.32 -9.02
C LYS A 78 10.06 -6.84 -8.98
N GLY A 79 10.04 -7.47 -10.15
CA GLY A 79 9.94 -8.92 -10.31
C GLY A 79 8.52 -9.48 -10.44
N LEU A 80 7.50 -8.64 -10.29
CA LEU A 80 6.12 -9.00 -10.60
C LEU A 80 5.75 -8.54 -12.03
N LYS A 81 4.85 -9.28 -12.66
CA LYS A 81 4.42 -9.02 -14.04
C LYS A 81 3.34 -7.94 -14.04
N LEU A 82 3.51 -6.91 -14.86
CA LEU A 82 2.45 -5.97 -15.22
C LEU A 82 1.39 -6.67 -16.08
N LEU A 83 0.13 -6.50 -15.71
CA LEU A 83 -1.02 -6.97 -16.48
C LEU A 83 -1.67 -5.77 -17.18
N LYS A 84 -2.21 -6.00 -18.37
CA LYS A 84 -3.09 -5.03 -19.03
C LYS A 84 -4.49 -5.15 -18.45
N GLY A 85 -5.09 -4.00 -18.14
CA GLY A 85 -6.44 -3.90 -17.63
C GLY A 85 -7.14 -2.65 -18.16
N TRP A 86 -8.32 -2.40 -17.61
CA TRP A 86 -9.14 -1.23 -17.89
C TRP A 86 -9.38 -0.46 -16.59
N ALA A 87 -9.34 0.86 -16.67
CA ALA A 87 -9.60 1.75 -15.54
C ALA A 87 -11.01 2.35 -15.61
N CYS A 88 -11.65 2.51 -14.45
CA CYS A 88 -12.89 3.25 -14.35
C CYS A 88 -12.60 4.76 -14.41
N GLU A 89 -13.40 5.50 -15.17
CA GLU A 89 -13.25 6.97 -15.29
C GLU A 89 -13.87 7.72 -14.10
N HIS A 90 -14.65 7.03 -13.27
CA HIS A 90 -15.43 7.62 -12.18
C HIS A 90 -14.94 7.20 -10.79
N CYS A 91 -14.08 6.18 -10.70
CA CYS A 91 -13.47 5.79 -9.42
C CYS A 91 -12.10 5.13 -9.62
N PRO A 92 -11.29 4.95 -8.55
CA PRO A 92 -9.93 4.41 -8.65
C PRO A 92 -9.83 2.89 -8.94
N ARG A 93 -10.92 2.24 -9.40
CA ARG A 93 -10.93 0.79 -9.62
C ARG A 93 -10.44 0.45 -11.03
N VAL A 94 -9.67 -0.63 -11.10
CA VAL A 94 -9.18 -1.22 -12.35
C VAL A 94 -9.56 -2.70 -12.40
N TYR A 95 -9.81 -3.21 -13.60
CA TYR A 95 -10.17 -4.61 -13.82
C TYR A 95 -9.37 -5.21 -14.97
N ALA A 96 -8.90 -6.44 -14.79
CA ALA A 96 -8.15 -7.18 -15.81
C ALA A 96 -9.03 -7.75 -16.94
N ASN A 97 -10.35 -7.53 -16.90
CA ASN A 97 -11.27 -7.98 -17.94
C ASN A 97 -12.45 -7.00 -18.10
N MET A 98 -12.86 -6.80 -19.35
CA MET A 98 -13.90 -5.83 -19.70
C MET A 98 -15.29 -6.22 -19.18
N LYS A 99 -15.59 -7.51 -19.00
CA LYS A 99 -16.87 -7.96 -18.42
C LYS A 99 -17.03 -7.53 -16.97
N SER A 100 -15.98 -7.65 -16.16
CA SER A 100 -15.93 -7.20 -14.78
C SER A 100 -15.99 -5.68 -14.70
N MET A 101 -15.30 -4.96 -15.60
CA MET A 101 -15.41 -3.50 -15.68
C MET A 101 -16.85 -3.07 -15.98
N SER A 102 -17.49 -3.70 -16.97
CA SER A 102 -18.90 -3.43 -17.31
C SER A 102 -19.84 -3.73 -16.14
N SER A 103 -19.63 -4.85 -15.43
CA SER A 103 -20.44 -5.20 -14.26
C SER A 103 -20.24 -4.23 -13.11
N HIS A 104 -19.00 -3.76 -12.89
CA HIS A 104 -18.70 -2.74 -11.89
C HIS A 104 -19.42 -1.43 -12.21
N HIS A 105 -19.35 -0.95 -13.46
CA HIS A 105 -20.03 0.29 -13.87
C HIS A 105 -21.54 0.19 -13.67
N LEU A 106 -22.16 -0.93 -14.08
CA LEU A 106 -23.60 -1.11 -13.92
C LEU A 106 -24.07 -1.14 -12.46
N HIS A 107 -23.21 -1.58 -11.52
CA HIS A 107 -23.56 -1.70 -10.11
C HIS A 107 -23.21 -0.44 -9.30
N ASP A 108 -21.99 0.06 -9.47
CA ASP A 108 -21.42 1.14 -8.66
C ASP A 108 -21.64 2.53 -9.30
N HIS A 109 -21.99 2.58 -10.58
CA HIS A 109 -22.22 3.79 -11.39
C HIS A 109 -23.52 3.68 -12.20
N SER A 110 -24.56 3.08 -11.62
CA SER A 110 -25.84 2.79 -12.28
C SER A 110 -26.60 4.02 -12.79
N ASP A 111 -26.28 5.19 -12.23
CA ASP A 111 -26.82 6.50 -12.57
C ASP A 111 -26.11 7.17 -13.77
N LEU A 112 -24.97 6.63 -14.19
CA LEU A 112 -24.17 7.16 -15.28
C LEU A 112 -24.40 6.37 -16.59
N PRO A 113 -24.28 7.02 -17.77
CA PRO A 113 -24.32 6.32 -19.04
C PRO A 113 -23.29 5.20 -19.10
N HIS A 114 -23.69 4.06 -19.65
CA HIS A 114 -22.79 2.92 -19.81
C HIS A 114 -21.75 3.22 -20.91
N PRO A 115 -20.43 3.19 -20.61
CA PRO A 115 -19.40 3.46 -21.59
C PRO A 115 -19.29 2.33 -22.61
N SER A 116 -19.01 2.68 -23.86
CA SER A 116 -18.69 1.69 -24.92
C SER A 116 -17.25 1.19 -24.84
N THR A 117 -16.36 1.97 -24.22
CA THR A 117 -14.94 1.67 -24.04
C THR A 117 -14.46 2.27 -22.73
N TRP A 118 -13.43 1.67 -22.13
CA TRP A 118 -12.74 2.20 -20.96
C TRP A 118 -11.25 2.42 -21.26
N PRO A 119 -10.58 3.38 -20.60
CA PRO A 119 -9.14 3.58 -20.72
C PRO A 119 -8.37 2.30 -20.37
N GLU A 120 -7.44 1.90 -21.22
CA GLU A 120 -6.50 0.81 -20.91
C GLU A 120 -5.43 1.29 -19.93
N CYS A 121 -5.04 0.44 -18.99
CA CYS A 121 -3.98 0.72 -18.04
C CYS A 121 -3.10 -0.51 -17.80
N ASP A 122 -1.90 -0.26 -17.27
CA ASP A 122 -1.09 -1.29 -16.63
C ASP A 122 -1.49 -1.42 -15.17
N MET A 123 -1.76 -2.64 -14.72
CA MET A 123 -2.14 -2.96 -13.34
C MET A 123 -1.23 -4.03 -12.75
N GLN A 124 -1.06 -3.98 -11.43
CA GLN A 124 -0.25 -4.92 -10.66
C GLN A 124 -0.81 -5.09 -9.25
#